data_AF-A0A4Q1VR44-F1
#
_entry.id   AF-A0A4Q1VR44-F1
#
_cell.length_a   1.000
_cell.length_b   1.000
_cell.length_c   1.000
_cell.angle_alpha   90.00
_cell.angle_beta   90.00
_cell.angle_gamma   90.00
#
_symmetry.space_group_name_H-M   'P 1'
#
loop_
_entity.id
_entity.type
_entity.pdbx_description
1 polymer ?
#
loop_
_entity_poly.entity_id
_entity_poly.type
_entity_poly.pdbx_seq_one_letter_code
_entity_poly.pdbx_strand_id
1 'polypeptide(L)'
;MNAERLLAHYEKVADAPDAIGRLRRFILDLAVRGKLVPQDPNDELASELLKRIANVKLDQVGLPQGWRRAKIGSILEFQYGKGLKAAERSEEGPVPVFGSNGIVGFTVEPLTMRPSIIVGRKGSAGALNLCDGPSWTTDVAYFVEAPSFLDLRFMLNALAALDLDKLGKGVKPGLSRSEAYDQIIALPPLAEQHRIAAKVDELMGLCDRLEAARTSREATRDRLAAATFSRLNAPDPETFQADARFALDAVPALTVRPDQIKALRQTILNLAVRGKLVEGTTAKAASVGDYRTLQNGYAFKSSWFSKSGVRLLRNANIGHDEIRWNDVVHLPEARLSEFGRFRLNEGDIVLTLDRPFITTGTKVARVSADDLPSLLLQRVGRFIEASPGLDDDYLFLWINSPHFNDQIDPGRSNGVPHISSKQVEAAKIFVPPLADQHRIVAKVGALMALCDRLEGGLASVVGHRRQLLDALLAEALMPGEASRLEAAE
;
A
#
# COMPACT_ATOMS: atom_id res chain seq x y z
N MET A 1 5.21 -7.89 -32.88
CA MET A 1 4.28 -6.85 -32.37
C MET A 1 4.95 -6.20 -31.17
N ASN A 2 5.18 -4.89 -31.27
CA ASN A 2 6.40 -4.21 -30.80
C ASN A 2 6.09 -3.25 -29.63
N ALA A 3 7.12 -2.90 -28.84
CA ALA A 3 7.04 -2.03 -27.66
C ALA A 3 6.17 -0.75 -27.82
N GLU A 4 5.99 -0.25 -29.04
CA GLU A 4 5.11 0.87 -29.40
C GLU A 4 3.65 0.73 -28.95
N ARG A 5 3.04 -0.47 -29.05
CA ARG A 5 1.63 -0.66 -28.64
C ARG A 5 1.47 -0.62 -27.11
N LEU A 6 2.46 -1.14 -26.39
CA LEU A 6 2.53 -1.05 -24.92
C LEU A 6 2.68 0.42 -24.47
N LEU A 7 3.51 1.18 -25.18
CA LEU A 7 3.71 2.61 -24.94
C LEU A 7 2.45 3.44 -25.26
N ALA A 8 1.74 3.12 -26.35
CA ALA A 8 0.50 3.79 -26.72
C ALA A 8 -0.65 3.56 -25.73
N HIS A 9 -0.69 2.40 -25.07
CA HIS A 9 -1.70 2.10 -24.04
C HIS A 9 -1.22 2.43 -22.63
N TYR A 10 0.02 2.89 -22.46
CA TYR A 10 0.65 3.00 -21.15
C TYR A 10 -0.04 3.99 -20.22
N GLU A 11 -0.46 5.17 -20.68
CA GLU A 11 -1.14 6.15 -19.82
C GLU A 11 -2.40 5.59 -19.16
N LYS A 12 -3.08 4.64 -19.82
CA LYS A 12 -4.30 4.00 -19.30
C LYS A 12 -4.00 2.94 -18.24
N VAL A 13 -2.78 2.40 -18.23
CA VAL A 13 -2.36 1.27 -17.39
C VAL A 13 -1.39 1.71 -16.28
N ALA A 14 -0.73 2.87 -16.44
CA ALA A 14 0.23 3.45 -15.49
C ALA A 14 -0.36 3.76 -14.11
N ASP A 15 -1.68 3.90 -14.02
CA ASP A 15 -2.40 4.08 -12.75
C ASP A 15 -2.60 2.76 -11.98
N ALA A 16 -2.30 1.59 -12.58
CA ALA A 16 -2.38 0.34 -11.85
C ALA A 16 -1.26 0.25 -10.80
N PRO A 17 -1.51 -0.35 -9.63
CA PRO A 17 -0.46 -0.62 -8.65
C PRO A 17 0.71 -1.38 -9.30
N ASP A 18 1.94 -0.94 -9.01
CA ASP A 18 3.20 -1.52 -9.50
C ASP A 18 3.39 -1.55 -11.04
N ALA A 19 2.55 -0.85 -11.81
CA ALA A 19 2.62 -0.85 -13.28
C ALA A 19 3.99 -0.43 -13.81
N ILE A 20 4.55 0.65 -13.25
CA ILE A 20 5.83 1.22 -13.68
C ILE A 20 6.96 0.23 -13.39
N GLY A 21 7.00 -0.35 -12.19
CA GLY A 21 8.00 -1.36 -11.82
C GLY A 21 7.95 -2.58 -12.73
N ARG A 22 6.75 -3.06 -13.07
CA ARG A 22 6.56 -4.17 -14.02
C ARG A 22 6.98 -3.80 -15.43
N LEU A 23 6.72 -2.57 -15.88
CA LEU A 23 7.16 -2.09 -17.18
C LEU A 23 8.70 -2.03 -17.27
N ARG A 24 9.38 -1.49 -16.25
CA ARG A 24 10.85 -1.45 -16.22
C ARG A 24 11.45 -2.85 -16.39
N ARG A 25 10.91 -3.83 -15.65
CA ARG A 25 11.33 -5.22 -15.79
C ARG A 25 11.04 -5.79 -17.18
N PHE A 26 9.90 -5.47 -17.75
CA PHE A 26 9.54 -5.90 -19.10
C PHE A 26 10.46 -5.32 -20.17
N ILE A 27 10.84 -4.03 -20.07
CA ILE A 27 11.83 -3.39 -20.95
C ILE A 27 13.16 -4.14 -20.90
N LEU A 28 13.65 -4.46 -19.70
CA LEU A 28 14.90 -5.23 -19.53
C LEU A 28 14.78 -6.64 -20.12
N ASP A 29 13.65 -7.32 -19.93
CA ASP A 29 13.42 -8.65 -20.52
C ASP A 29 13.42 -8.62 -22.06
N LEU A 30 12.77 -7.62 -22.67
CA LEU A 30 12.82 -7.42 -24.12
C LEU A 30 14.24 -7.12 -24.61
N ALA A 31 14.99 -6.30 -23.85
CA ALA A 31 16.37 -5.93 -24.17
C ALA A 31 17.27 -7.16 -24.24
N VAL A 32 17.25 -8.03 -23.23
CA VAL A 32 18.12 -9.20 -23.15
C VAL A 32 17.68 -10.38 -24.03
N ARG A 33 16.45 -10.34 -24.58
CA ARG A 33 15.95 -11.31 -25.57
C ARG A 33 16.15 -10.86 -27.01
N GLY A 34 16.68 -9.66 -27.23
CA GLY A 34 16.83 -9.08 -28.56
C GLY A 34 15.49 -8.80 -29.25
N LYS A 35 14.47 -8.45 -28.48
CA LYS A 35 13.14 -8.08 -28.98
C LYS A 35 12.86 -6.58 -28.88
N LEU A 36 13.83 -5.80 -28.39
CA LEU A 36 13.64 -4.37 -28.14
C LEU A 36 13.94 -3.49 -29.37
N VAL A 37 14.90 -3.90 -30.21
CA VAL A 37 15.32 -3.18 -31.42
C VAL A 37 15.40 -4.14 -32.61
N PRO A 38 15.23 -3.67 -33.86
CA PRO A 38 15.42 -4.51 -35.05
C PRO A 38 16.88 -4.98 -35.21
N GLN A 39 17.09 -6.23 -35.62
CA GLN A 39 18.42 -6.75 -35.95
C GLN A 39 18.94 -6.17 -37.26
N ASP A 40 20.26 -5.94 -37.35
CA ASP A 40 20.93 -5.59 -38.60
C ASP A 40 21.78 -6.79 -39.07
N PRO A 41 21.51 -7.38 -40.26
CA PRO A 41 22.27 -8.52 -40.75
C PRO A 41 23.74 -8.19 -41.08
N ASN A 42 24.11 -6.92 -41.19
CA ASN A 42 25.48 -6.47 -41.46
C ASN A 42 26.31 -6.29 -40.18
N ASP A 43 25.68 -6.39 -39.00
CA ASP A 43 26.39 -6.26 -37.73
C ASP A 43 27.39 -7.40 -37.52
N GLU A 44 28.55 -7.09 -36.94
CA GLU A 44 29.54 -8.09 -36.55
C GLU A 44 28.92 -9.10 -35.58
N LEU A 45 28.88 -10.38 -35.96
CA LEU A 45 28.28 -11.43 -35.13
C LEU A 45 28.91 -11.46 -33.73
N ALA A 46 28.10 -11.70 -32.70
CA ALA A 46 28.60 -11.81 -31.33
C ALA A 46 29.61 -12.96 -31.14
N SER A 47 29.65 -13.95 -32.06
CA SER A 47 30.72 -14.95 -32.06
C SER A 47 32.11 -14.36 -32.30
N GLU A 48 32.23 -13.28 -33.08
CA GLU A 48 33.52 -12.61 -33.28
C GLU A 48 33.94 -11.86 -32.02
N LEU A 49 32.99 -11.28 -31.26
CA LEU A 49 33.25 -10.72 -29.93
C LEU A 49 33.74 -11.81 -28.98
N LEU A 50 33.07 -12.96 -28.97
CA LEU A 50 33.45 -14.09 -28.13
C LEU A 50 34.79 -14.71 -28.52
N LYS A 51 35.22 -14.68 -29.79
CA LYS A 51 36.58 -15.12 -30.17
C LYS A 51 37.68 -14.26 -29.56
N ARG A 52 37.38 -12.99 -29.23
CA ARG A 52 38.31 -12.10 -28.51
C ARG A 52 38.50 -12.53 -27.05
N ILE A 53 37.73 -13.52 -26.60
CA ILE A 53 37.81 -14.13 -25.28
C ILE A 53 38.02 -15.66 -25.45
N ALA A 54 39.09 -16.21 -24.90
CA ALA A 54 39.42 -17.62 -25.12
C ALA A 54 38.25 -18.58 -24.74
N ASN A 55 37.81 -19.41 -25.70
CA ASN A 55 36.92 -20.58 -25.55
C ASN A 55 35.52 -20.36 -24.94
N VAL A 56 34.61 -19.72 -25.68
CA VAL A 56 33.15 -19.77 -25.38
C VAL A 56 32.39 -20.49 -26.49
N LYS A 57 31.91 -21.71 -26.21
CA LYS A 57 30.94 -22.44 -27.03
C LYS A 57 29.67 -22.64 -26.23
N LEU A 58 28.63 -21.86 -26.51
CA LEU A 58 27.27 -22.18 -26.08
C LEU A 58 26.30 -22.00 -27.25
N ASP A 59 25.24 -22.81 -27.19
CA ASP A 59 24.24 -23.08 -28.22
C ASP A 59 23.45 -21.83 -28.67
N GLN A 60 22.98 -21.83 -29.92
CA GLN A 60 22.23 -20.74 -30.56
C GLN A 60 20.70 -20.91 -30.48
N VAL A 61 20.22 -22.01 -29.92
CA VAL A 61 18.78 -22.36 -29.92
C VAL A 61 17.95 -21.26 -29.24
N GLY A 62 17.02 -20.69 -30.02
CA GLY A 62 16.00 -19.73 -29.54
C GLY A 62 16.48 -18.29 -29.38
N LEU A 63 17.61 -17.90 -29.99
CA LEU A 63 18.13 -16.52 -29.97
C LEU A 63 18.01 -15.85 -31.36
N PRO A 64 17.97 -14.50 -31.42
CA PRO A 64 18.04 -13.78 -32.69
C PRO A 64 19.34 -14.05 -33.47
N GLN A 65 19.31 -13.80 -34.78
CA GLN A 65 20.50 -13.92 -35.63
C GLN A 65 21.64 -13.04 -35.09
N GLY A 66 22.86 -13.58 -35.06
CA GLY A 66 24.04 -12.87 -34.57
C GLY A 66 24.27 -12.94 -33.07
N TRP A 67 23.28 -13.34 -32.27
CA TRP A 67 23.41 -13.45 -30.81
C TRP A 67 24.09 -14.73 -30.35
N ARG A 68 24.73 -14.70 -29.17
CA ARG A 68 25.38 -15.87 -28.55
C ARG A 68 25.16 -15.91 -27.05
N ARG A 69 25.02 -17.09 -26.46
CA ARG A 69 25.06 -17.23 -24.99
C ARG A 69 26.48 -17.26 -24.48
N ALA A 70 26.71 -16.65 -23.33
CA ALA A 70 27.97 -16.72 -22.61
C ALA A 70 27.74 -16.75 -21.10
N LYS A 71 28.60 -17.47 -20.38
CA LYS A 71 28.66 -17.39 -18.92
C LYS A 71 29.29 -16.06 -18.52
N ILE A 72 28.77 -15.39 -17.50
CA ILE A 72 29.33 -14.12 -17.00
C ILE A 72 30.83 -14.24 -16.74
N GLY A 73 31.25 -15.29 -16.03
CA GLY A 73 32.66 -15.47 -15.67
C GLY A 73 33.61 -15.70 -16.85
N SER A 74 33.06 -15.91 -18.06
CA SER A 74 33.86 -15.95 -19.30
C SER A 74 34.03 -14.59 -19.96
N ILE A 75 33.21 -13.59 -19.64
CA ILE A 75 33.16 -12.31 -20.36
C ILE A 75 33.38 -11.08 -19.47
N LEU A 76 33.17 -11.20 -18.17
CA LEU A 76 33.30 -10.13 -17.18
C LEU A 76 34.10 -10.62 -15.99
N GLU A 77 34.92 -9.74 -15.42
CA GLU A 77 35.63 -9.97 -14.18
C GLU A 77 35.00 -9.16 -13.03
N PHE A 78 34.57 -9.85 -11.97
CA PHE A 78 34.06 -9.24 -10.76
C PHE A 78 35.22 -9.06 -9.79
N GLN A 79 35.78 -7.85 -9.79
CA GLN A 79 36.92 -7.46 -8.97
C GLN A 79 36.46 -7.14 -7.55
N TYR A 80 37.26 -7.54 -6.55
CA TYR A 80 36.94 -7.24 -5.15
C TYR A 80 37.23 -5.77 -4.85
N GLY A 81 36.28 -5.11 -4.17
CA GLY A 81 36.55 -3.81 -3.56
C GLY A 81 37.52 -3.90 -2.39
N LYS A 82 37.96 -2.73 -1.91
CA LYS A 82 38.93 -2.57 -0.82
C LYS A 82 38.28 -1.86 0.37
N GLY A 83 38.56 -2.36 1.56
CA GLY A 83 38.05 -1.75 2.79
C GLY A 83 38.51 -0.31 2.94
N LEU A 84 37.57 0.58 3.27
CA LEU A 84 37.82 1.99 3.59
C LEU A 84 36.92 2.33 4.78
N LYS A 85 37.50 2.73 5.92
CA LYS A 85 36.72 2.94 7.15
C LYS A 85 35.82 4.16 7.01
N ALA A 86 34.71 4.19 7.74
CA ALA A 86 33.78 5.33 7.72
C ALA A 86 34.46 6.66 8.09
N ALA A 87 35.41 6.64 9.03
CA ALA A 87 36.17 7.83 9.45
C ALA A 87 37.15 8.36 8.38
N GLU A 88 37.43 7.57 7.34
CA GLU A 88 38.31 7.94 6.22
C GLU A 88 37.51 8.44 5.01
N ARG A 89 36.18 8.52 5.14
CA ARG A 89 35.27 8.98 4.10
C ARG A 89 34.78 10.38 4.44
N SER A 90 34.69 11.20 3.42
CA SER A 90 34.08 12.53 3.50
C SER A 90 32.61 12.48 3.07
N GLU A 91 31.83 13.49 3.47
CA GLU A 91 30.45 13.68 2.99
C GLU A 91 30.40 14.13 1.52
N GLU A 92 31.46 14.79 1.04
CA GLU A 92 31.62 15.26 -0.33
C GLU A 92 33.06 15.03 -0.82
N GLY A 93 33.25 14.91 -2.14
CA GLY A 93 34.58 14.76 -2.73
C GLY A 93 34.55 14.34 -4.20
N PRO A 94 35.73 14.29 -4.85
CA PRO A 94 35.83 14.02 -6.29
C PRO A 94 35.60 12.55 -6.64
N VAL A 95 35.83 11.62 -5.71
CA VAL A 95 35.68 10.18 -5.96
C VAL A 95 34.58 9.60 -5.06
N PRO A 96 33.46 9.12 -5.63
CA PRO A 96 32.43 8.43 -4.85
C PRO A 96 32.93 7.08 -4.33
N VAL A 97 32.64 6.81 -3.07
CA VAL A 97 32.88 5.53 -2.40
C VAL A 97 31.59 4.73 -2.43
N PHE A 98 31.60 3.57 -3.09
CA PHE A 98 30.44 2.70 -3.19
C PHE A 98 30.46 1.59 -2.13
N GLY A 99 29.33 1.45 -1.44
CA GLY A 99 28.97 0.30 -0.62
C GLY A 99 28.29 -0.79 -1.44
N SER A 100 27.62 -1.72 -0.76
CA SER A 100 26.81 -2.75 -1.42
C SER A 100 25.58 -2.21 -2.13
N ASN A 101 25.13 -1.00 -1.81
CA ASN A 101 23.89 -0.43 -2.34
C ASN A 101 24.01 1.09 -2.53
N GLY A 102 24.92 1.51 -3.40
CA GLY A 102 25.12 2.93 -3.74
C GLY A 102 26.25 3.60 -2.96
N ILE A 103 26.28 4.93 -3.05
CA ILE A 103 27.35 5.78 -2.50
C ILE A 103 27.24 5.85 -0.97
N VAL A 104 28.36 5.66 -0.27
CA VAL A 104 28.46 5.64 1.20
C VAL A 104 29.46 6.70 1.73
N GLY A 105 29.80 7.67 0.90
CA GLY A 105 30.75 8.75 1.17
C GLY A 105 31.66 9.00 -0.03
N PHE A 106 32.68 9.81 0.18
CA PHE A 106 33.63 10.21 -0.86
C PHE A 106 35.08 10.09 -0.37
N THR A 107 36.00 10.01 -1.32
CA THR A 107 37.45 10.01 -1.09
C THR A 107 38.15 10.83 -2.17
N VAL A 108 39.47 10.96 -2.06
CA VAL A 108 40.31 11.64 -3.04
C VAL A 108 40.96 10.64 -4.00
N GLU A 109 41.36 9.46 -3.49
CA GLU A 109 42.03 8.44 -4.29
C GLU A 109 41.03 7.39 -4.79
N PRO A 110 40.95 7.13 -6.10
CA PRO A 110 40.09 6.09 -6.63
C PRO A 110 40.73 4.71 -6.58
N LEU A 111 39.88 3.68 -6.49
CA LEU A 111 40.30 2.29 -6.67
C LEU A 111 40.39 1.93 -8.16
N THR A 112 39.54 2.52 -8.99
CA THR A 112 39.61 2.46 -10.44
C THR A 112 39.33 3.82 -11.06
N MET A 113 40.03 4.13 -12.16
CA MET A 113 39.80 5.32 -12.98
C MET A 113 38.75 5.09 -14.08
N ARG A 114 38.35 3.84 -14.33
CA ARG A 114 37.49 3.48 -15.45
C ARG A 114 36.02 3.46 -15.04
N PRO A 115 35.11 3.71 -15.99
CA PRO A 115 33.69 3.44 -15.81
C PRO A 115 33.48 1.99 -15.37
N SER A 116 32.65 1.78 -14.36
CA SER A 116 32.43 0.45 -13.78
C SER A 116 31.00 0.25 -13.29
N ILE A 117 30.57 -1.00 -13.31
CA ILE A 117 29.34 -1.45 -12.65
C ILE A 117 29.72 -1.93 -11.27
N ILE A 118 29.05 -1.43 -10.24
CA ILE A 118 29.21 -1.87 -8.87
C ILE A 118 28.13 -2.88 -8.55
N VAL A 119 28.53 -4.05 -8.05
CA VAL A 119 27.63 -5.16 -7.72
C VAL A 119 27.72 -5.46 -6.22
N GLY A 120 26.61 -5.31 -5.51
CA GLY A 120 26.53 -5.58 -4.08
C GLY A 120 26.85 -7.03 -3.73
N ARG A 121 27.78 -7.24 -2.80
CA ARG A 121 28.24 -8.59 -2.38
C ARG A 121 27.72 -8.98 -1.01
N LYS A 122 27.67 -8.08 -0.03
CA LYS A 122 27.27 -8.38 1.36
C LYS A 122 26.20 -7.41 1.85
N GLY A 123 25.10 -7.92 2.41
CA GLY A 123 24.00 -7.11 2.97
C GLY A 123 22.96 -6.74 1.92
N SER A 124 23.39 -6.21 0.78
CA SER A 124 22.54 -5.93 -0.39
C SER A 124 23.06 -6.72 -1.60
N ALA A 125 22.98 -8.04 -1.52
CA ALA A 125 23.43 -8.93 -2.59
C ALA A 125 22.73 -8.58 -3.91
N GLY A 126 23.50 -8.46 -5.00
CA GLY A 126 22.96 -8.26 -6.35
C GLY A 126 22.48 -6.85 -6.67
N ALA A 127 22.54 -5.89 -5.74
CA ALA A 127 22.25 -4.49 -6.05
C ALA A 127 23.27 -3.93 -7.05
N LEU A 128 22.80 -3.21 -8.08
CA LEU A 128 23.61 -2.71 -9.18
C LEU A 128 23.67 -1.18 -9.17
N ASN A 129 24.86 -0.63 -9.38
CA ASN A 129 25.06 0.81 -9.58
C ASN A 129 26.02 1.02 -10.76
N LEU A 130 25.86 2.11 -11.50
CA LEU A 130 26.77 2.51 -12.57
C LEU A 130 27.57 3.73 -12.11
N CYS A 131 28.88 3.72 -12.35
CA CYS A 131 29.72 4.90 -12.24
C CYS A 131 30.42 5.14 -13.59
N ASP A 132 30.18 6.30 -14.19
CA ASP A 132 30.75 6.69 -15.49
C ASP A 132 32.22 7.20 -15.38
N GLY A 133 32.83 7.17 -14.19
CA GLY A 133 34.15 7.76 -13.93
C GLY A 133 34.91 7.10 -12.78
N PRO A 134 35.92 7.79 -12.22
CA PRO A 134 36.72 7.27 -11.12
C PRO A 134 35.85 6.91 -9.91
N SER A 135 36.10 5.77 -9.29
CA SER A 135 35.34 5.31 -8.12
C SER A 135 36.18 4.51 -7.15
N TRP A 136 35.74 4.48 -5.89
CA TRP A 136 36.23 3.53 -4.90
C TRP A 136 35.14 2.53 -4.56
N THR A 137 35.41 1.23 -4.67
CA THR A 137 34.46 0.20 -4.25
C THR A 137 34.92 -0.43 -2.94
N THR A 138 34.04 -0.48 -1.94
CA THR A 138 34.35 -1.07 -0.64
C THR A 138 34.39 -2.60 -0.68
N ASP A 139 34.98 -3.24 0.33
CA ASP A 139 35.12 -4.70 0.42
C ASP A 139 33.77 -5.46 0.50
N VAL A 140 32.66 -4.75 0.69
CA VAL A 140 31.31 -5.34 0.70
C VAL A 140 30.64 -5.38 -0.68
N ALA A 141 31.33 -4.92 -1.73
CA ALA A 141 30.87 -4.94 -3.11
C ALA A 141 31.96 -5.43 -4.09
N TYR A 142 31.53 -5.78 -5.29
CA TYR A 142 32.38 -5.99 -6.46
C TYR A 142 32.31 -4.78 -7.37
N PHE A 143 33.37 -4.55 -8.15
CA PHE A 143 33.30 -3.68 -9.32
C PHE A 143 33.65 -4.46 -10.59
N VAL A 144 33.01 -4.08 -11.69
CA VAL A 144 33.13 -4.73 -12.99
C VAL A 144 33.45 -3.67 -14.03
N GLU A 145 34.56 -3.87 -14.73
CA GLU A 145 34.96 -3.07 -15.88
C GLU A 145 34.65 -3.86 -17.15
N ALA A 146 33.93 -3.27 -18.10
CA ALA A 146 33.66 -3.92 -19.37
C ALA A 146 34.88 -3.81 -20.30
N PRO A 147 35.31 -4.91 -20.94
CA PRO A 147 36.22 -4.86 -22.08
C PRO A 147 35.69 -3.96 -23.19
N SER A 148 36.57 -3.36 -24.00
CA SER A 148 36.20 -2.38 -25.04
C SER A 148 35.26 -2.91 -26.14
N PHE A 149 35.13 -4.23 -26.25
CA PHE A 149 34.23 -4.88 -27.20
C PHE A 149 32.86 -5.24 -26.61
N LEU A 150 32.58 -4.79 -25.37
CA LEU A 150 31.28 -4.89 -24.70
C LEU A 150 30.82 -3.49 -24.29
N ASP A 151 29.54 -3.19 -24.48
CA ASP A 151 28.94 -1.95 -23.98
C ASP A 151 28.60 -2.08 -22.49
N LEU A 152 29.12 -1.17 -21.66
CA LEU A 152 28.95 -1.22 -20.21
C LEU A 152 27.49 -1.06 -19.79
N ARG A 153 26.70 -0.22 -20.48
CA ARG A 153 25.29 0.01 -20.15
C ARG A 153 24.43 -1.21 -20.52
N PHE A 154 24.70 -1.83 -21.65
CA PHE A 154 24.09 -3.11 -22.01
C PHE A 154 24.44 -4.20 -20.98
N MET A 155 25.69 -4.28 -20.52
CA MET A 155 26.08 -5.20 -19.45
C MET A 155 25.33 -4.93 -18.14
N LEU A 156 25.16 -3.67 -17.74
CA LEU A 156 24.34 -3.30 -16.58
C LEU A 156 22.90 -3.80 -16.73
N ASN A 157 22.28 -3.55 -17.89
CA ASN A 157 20.92 -4.00 -18.20
C ASN A 157 20.80 -5.53 -18.18
N ALA A 158 21.79 -6.23 -18.73
CA ALA A 158 21.85 -7.68 -18.74
C ALA A 158 21.97 -8.26 -17.32
N LEU A 159 22.81 -7.67 -16.46
CA LEU A 159 22.93 -8.05 -15.06
C LEU A 159 21.65 -7.78 -14.28
N ALA A 160 20.98 -6.65 -14.54
CA ALA A 160 19.73 -6.29 -13.88
C ALA A 160 18.59 -7.26 -14.20
N ALA A 161 18.59 -7.87 -15.39
CA ALA A 161 17.60 -8.86 -15.80
C ALA A 161 17.77 -10.24 -15.13
N LEU A 162 18.91 -10.50 -14.46
CA LEU A 162 19.21 -11.81 -13.87
C LEU A 162 18.67 -12.00 -12.44
N ASP A 163 18.05 -10.97 -11.84
CA ASP A 163 17.56 -10.99 -10.45
C ASP A 163 18.64 -11.54 -9.47
N LEU A 164 19.87 -11.01 -9.54
CA LEU A 164 21.03 -11.50 -8.78
C LEU A 164 20.82 -11.48 -7.25
N ASP A 165 19.91 -10.63 -6.78
CA ASP A 165 19.49 -10.54 -5.38
C ASP A 165 18.88 -11.86 -4.86
N LYS A 166 18.21 -12.62 -5.73
CA LYS A 166 17.62 -13.93 -5.37
C LYS A 166 18.63 -15.04 -5.13
N LEU A 167 19.89 -14.82 -5.54
CA LEU A 167 20.98 -15.78 -5.29
C LEU A 167 21.50 -15.68 -3.86
N GLY A 168 21.26 -14.56 -3.16
CA GLY A 168 21.70 -14.36 -1.79
C GLY A 168 20.93 -15.23 -0.77
N LYS A 169 21.64 -16.08 -0.04
CA LYS A 169 21.05 -16.97 1.00
C LYS A 169 21.39 -16.49 2.42
N GLY A 170 20.44 -16.66 3.36
CA GLY A 170 20.63 -16.44 4.80
C GLY A 170 20.24 -15.04 5.34
N VAL A 171 20.41 -14.83 6.65
CA VAL A 171 19.99 -13.60 7.38
C VAL A 171 20.80 -12.36 6.97
N LYS A 172 22.03 -12.55 6.46
CA LYS A 172 22.81 -11.52 5.76
C LYS A 172 23.09 -12.02 4.35
N PRO A 173 22.18 -11.78 3.38
CA PRO A 173 22.33 -12.30 2.04
C PRO A 173 23.64 -11.78 1.42
N GLY A 174 24.37 -12.69 0.79
CA GLY A 174 25.58 -12.36 0.06
C GLY A 174 25.61 -13.02 -1.30
N LEU A 175 26.10 -12.31 -2.30
CA LEU A 175 26.31 -12.83 -3.65
C LEU A 175 27.73 -13.39 -3.74
N SER A 176 27.90 -14.69 -3.95
CA SER A 176 29.23 -15.23 -4.22
C SER A 176 29.64 -14.95 -5.67
N ARG A 177 30.93 -14.73 -5.90
CA ARG A 177 31.49 -14.53 -7.24
C ARG A 177 31.23 -15.73 -8.15
N SER A 178 31.31 -16.95 -7.62
CA SER A 178 31.02 -18.17 -8.38
C SER A 178 29.58 -18.23 -8.85
N GLU A 179 28.61 -17.91 -7.99
CA GLU A 179 27.18 -17.88 -8.36
C GLU A 179 26.89 -16.83 -9.44
N ALA A 180 27.54 -15.66 -9.34
CA ALA A 180 27.46 -14.63 -10.38
C ALA A 180 28.09 -15.11 -11.70
N TYR A 181 29.27 -15.73 -11.64
CA TYR A 181 29.99 -16.22 -12.83
C TYR A 181 29.26 -17.33 -13.58
N ASP A 182 28.47 -18.15 -12.88
CA ASP A 182 27.70 -19.23 -13.48
C ASP A 182 26.42 -18.78 -14.20
N GLN A 183 25.98 -17.53 -13.98
CA GLN A 183 24.85 -17.00 -14.73
C GLN A 183 25.17 -16.89 -16.23
N ILE A 184 24.12 -17.04 -17.04
CA ILE A 184 24.22 -17.00 -18.50
C ILE A 184 23.49 -15.77 -19.01
N ILE A 185 24.15 -15.01 -19.88
CA ILE A 185 23.52 -13.91 -20.62
C ILE A 185 23.55 -14.19 -22.13
N ALA A 186 22.60 -13.59 -22.84
CA ALA A 186 22.61 -13.56 -24.30
C ALA A 186 23.28 -12.26 -24.76
N LEU A 187 24.27 -12.40 -25.62
CA LEU A 187 25.14 -11.33 -26.08
C LEU A 187 24.83 -11.00 -27.56
N PRO A 188 24.39 -9.77 -27.87
CA PRO A 188 24.27 -9.26 -29.24
C PRO A 188 25.63 -8.83 -29.83
N PRO A 189 25.68 -8.59 -31.15
CA PRO A 189 26.68 -7.72 -31.78
C PRO A 189 26.90 -6.40 -31.03
N LEU A 190 28.12 -5.85 -31.04
CA LEU A 190 28.45 -4.63 -30.30
C LEU A 190 27.63 -3.42 -30.77
N ALA A 191 27.41 -3.28 -32.09
CA ALA A 191 26.57 -2.22 -32.62
C ALA A 191 25.11 -2.34 -32.13
N GLU A 192 24.57 -3.56 -32.07
CA GLU A 192 23.24 -3.82 -31.51
C GLU A 192 23.20 -3.58 -29.99
N GLN A 193 24.27 -3.88 -29.23
CA GLN A 193 24.36 -3.53 -27.80
C GLN A 193 24.16 -2.03 -27.56
N HIS A 194 24.85 -1.17 -28.33
CA HIS A 194 24.67 0.29 -28.23
C HIS A 194 23.23 0.72 -28.55
N ARG A 195 22.63 0.14 -29.60
CA ARG A 195 21.22 0.43 -29.97
C ARG A 195 20.25 0.01 -28.87
N ILE A 196 20.46 -1.15 -28.26
CA ILE A 196 19.67 -1.63 -27.13
C ILE A 196 19.84 -0.71 -25.92
N ALA A 197 21.07 -0.39 -25.53
CA ALA A 197 21.35 0.47 -24.38
C ALA A 197 20.67 1.84 -24.53
N ALA A 198 20.82 2.48 -25.69
CA ALA A 198 20.15 3.75 -26.00
C ALA A 198 18.61 3.64 -25.90
N LYS A 199 18.03 2.55 -26.40
CA LYS A 199 16.57 2.35 -26.33
C LYS A 199 16.08 2.07 -24.91
N VAL A 200 16.83 1.32 -24.10
CA VAL A 200 16.52 1.12 -22.68
C VAL A 200 16.55 2.46 -21.94
N ASP A 201 17.60 3.27 -22.13
CA ASP A 201 17.72 4.59 -21.49
C ASP A 201 16.53 5.51 -21.85
N GLU A 202 16.13 5.55 -23.12
CA GLU A 202 14.95 6.30 -23.59
C GLU A 202 13.67 5.88 -22.84
N LEU A 203 13.42 4.57 -22.76
CA LEU A 203 12.20 4.00 -22.18
C LEU A 203 12.20 4.08 -20.65
N MET A 204 13.35 3.92 -20.00
CA MET A 204 13.48 4.13 -18.56
C MET A 204 13.25 5.59 -18.18
N GLY A 205 13.79 6.53 -18.96
CA GLY A 205 13.51 7.96 -18.76
C GLY A 205 12.04 8.32 -18.98
N LEU A 206 11.34 7.63 -19.88
CA LEU A 206 9.89 7.75 -20.03
C LEU A 206 9.14 7.21 -18.78
N CYS A 207 9.55 6.05 -18.25
CA CYS A 207 9.02 5.53 -16.99
C CYS A 207 9.19 6.53 -15.83
N ASP A 208 10.37 7.15 -15.72
CA ASP A 208 10.65 8.16 -14.68
C ASP A 208 9.71 9.38 -14.78
N ARG A 209 9.51 9.91 -16.01
CA ARG A 209 8.58 11.04 -16.22
C ARG A 209 7.15 10.69 -15.84
N LEU A 210 6.72 9.47 -16.14
CA LEU A 210 5.36 9.01 -15.83
C LEU A 210 5.16 8.80 -14.33
N GLU A 211 6.17 8.27 -13.65
CA GLU A 211 6.20 8.11 -12.20
C GLU A 211 6.14 9.46 -11.48
N ALA A 212 6.93 10.44 -11.95
CA ALA A 212 6.91 11.80 -11.46
C ALA A 212 5.54 12.48 -11.70
N ALA A 213 4.98 12.35 -12.91
CA ALA A 213 3.67 12.91 -13.25
C ALA A 213 2.54 12.29 -12.40
N ARG A 214 2.58 10.98 -12.17
CA ARG A 214 1.65 10.28 -11.27
C ARG A 214 1.76 10.80 -9.84
N THR A 215 2.98 10.85 -9.30
CA THR A 215 3.24 11.35 -7.94
C THR A 215 2.71 12.78 -7.76
N SER A 216 2.97 13.67 -8.73
CA SER A 216 2.49 15.05 -8.71
C SER A 216 0.95 15.17 -8.76
N ARG A 217 0.30 14.35 -9.61
CA ARG A 217 -1.17 14.28 -9.69
C ARG A 217 -1.78 13.79 -8.38
N GLU A 218 -1.20 12.76 -7.76
CA GLU A 218 -1.65 12.21 -6.48
C GLU A 218 -1.48 13.25 -5.35
N ALA A 219 -0.31 13.88 -5.23
CA ALA A 219 -0.08 14.94 -4.25
C ALA A 219 -1.03 16.14 -4.39
N THR A 220 -1.42 16.47 -5.62
CA THR A 220 -2.40 17.54 -5.88
C THR A 220 -3.81 17.12 -5.45
N ARG A 221 -4.21 15.87 -5.73
CA ARG A 221 -5.49 15.33 -5.27
C ARG A 221 -5.58 15.25 -3.75
N ASP A 222 -4.51 14.85 -3.08
CA ASP A 222 -4.47 14.75 -1.62
C ASP A 222 -4.65 16.11 -0.95
N ARG A 223 -4.01 17.16 -1.50
CA ARG A 223 -4.21 18.54 -1.05
C ARG A 223 -5.65 19.01 -1.28
N LEU A 224 -6.23 18.71 -2.45
CA LEU A 224 -7.62 19.05 -2.74
C LEU A 224 -8.59 18.38 -1.77
N ALA A 225 -8.40 17.07 -1.51
CA ALA A 225 -9.24 16.30 -0.59
C ALA A 225 -9.14 16.84 0.83
N ALA A 226 -7.92 17.01 1.35
CA ALA A 226 -7.70 17.55 2.69
C ALA A 226 -8.33 18.94 2.86
N ALA A 227 -8.12 19.86 1.92
CA ALA A 227 -8.68 21.21 1.99
C ALA A 227 -10.22 21.20 1.92
N THR A 228 -10.80 20.34 1.08
CA THR A 228 -12.26 20.23 0.95
C THR A 228 -12.91 19.67 2.21
N PHE A 229 -12.39 18.56 2.75
CA PHE A 229 -12.92 17.98 3.98
C PHE A 229 -12.68 18.88 5.20
N SER A 230 -11.58 19.63 5.24
CA SER A 230 -11.33 20.62 6.30
C SER A 230 -12.41 21.70 6.34
N ARG A 231 -12.75 22.30 5.18
CA ARG A 231 -13.83 23.30 5.08
C ARG A 231 -15.19 22.74 5.47
N LEU A 232 -15.50 21.50 5.07
CA LEU A 232 -16.77 20.86 5.47
C LEU A 232 -16.83 20.53 6.97
N ASN A 233 -15.70 20.16 7.57
CA ASN A 233 -15.63 19.81 9.00
C ASN A 233 -15.60 21.05 9.93
N ALA A 234 -15.18 22.20 9.41
CA ALA A 234 -15.19 23.49 10.08
C ALA A 234 -15.92 24.54 9.21
N PRO A 235 -17.24 24.41 9.04
CA PRO A 235 -17.99 25.20 8.08
C PRO A 235 -18.10 26.66 8.51
N ASP A 236 -17.76 27.58 7.62
CA ASP A 236 -18.12 28.99 7.72
C ASP A 236 -19.59 29.16 7.30
N PRO A 237 -20.47 29.75 8.15
CA PRO A 237 -21.87 29.97 7.81
C PRO A 237 -22.11 30.70 6.47
N GLU A 238 -21.22 31.60 6.07
CA GLU A 238 -21.37 32.39 4.84
C GLU A 238 -20.99 31.58 3.59
N THR A 239 -19.98 30.71 3.68
CA THR A 239 -19.47 29.97 2.50
C THR A 239 -19.92 28.51 2.44
N PHE A 240 -20.53 27.97 3.51
CA PHE A 240 -20.81 26.54 3.62
C PHE A 240 -21.58 25.95 2.43
N GLN A 241 -22.59 26.65 1.91
CA GLN A 241 -23.34 26.16 0.74
C GLN A 241 -22.46 26.05 -0.50
N ALA A 242 -21.58 27.03 -0.73
CA ALA A 242 -20.64 27.00 -1.85
C ALA A 242 -19.60 25.88 -1.67
N ASP A 243 -19.08 25.71 -0.45
CA ASP A 243 -18.12 24.64 -0.12
C ASP A 243 -18.74 23.24 -0.27
N ALA A 244 -19.98 23.06 0.17
CA ALA A 244 -20.74 21.82 0.02
C ALA A 244 -21.01 21.50 -1.46
N ARG A 245 -21.42 22.51 -2.25
CA ARG A 245 -21.63 22.35 -3.69
C ARG A 245 -20.33 21.97 -4.39
N PHE A 246 -19.24 22.67 -4.09
CA PHE A 246 -17.92 22.34 -4.62
C PHE A 246 -17.52 20.90 -4.30
N ALA A 247 -17.72 20.46 -3.05
CA ALA A 247 -17.40 19.10 -2.65
C ALA A 247 -18.22 18.05 -3.41
N LEU A 248 -19.50 18.31 -3.64
CA LEU A 248 -20.39 17.44 -4.43
C LEU A 248 -19.94 17.35 -5.90
N ASP A 249 -19.62 18.49 -6.51
CA ASP A 249 -19.12 18.55 -7.89
C ASP A 249 -17.75 17.85 -8.03
N ALA A 250 -16.94 17.89 -6.97
CA ALA A 250 -15.61 17.30 -6.93
C ALA A 250 -15.57 15.84 -6.46
N VAL A 251 -16.71 15.20 -6.10
CA VAL A 251 -16.74 13.82 -5.56
C VAL A 251 -15.87 12.84 -6.36
N PRO A 252 -15.94 12.76 -7.71
CA PRO A 252 -15.13 11.83 -8.48
C PRO A 252 -13.61 11.99 -8.27
N ALA A 253 -13.15 13.21 -7.97
CA ALA A 253 -11.74 13.50 -7.68
C ALA A 253 -11.38 13.27 -6.20
N LEU A 254 -12.36 13.33 -5.30
CA LEU A 254 -12.21 13.16 -3.85
C LEU A 254 -12.33 11.71 -3.38
N THR A 255 -12.73 10.78 -4.25
CA THR A 255 -13.02 9.38 -3.88
C THR A 255 -12.26 8.38 -4.74
N VAL A 256 -11.04 8.71 -5.16
CA VAL A 256 -10.22 7.83 -6.01
C VAL A 256 -9.40 6.81 -5.22
N ARG A 257 -9.40 6.89 -3.89
CA ARG A 257 -8.73 5.92 -3.00
C ARG A 257 -9.58 5.58 -1.76
N PRO A 258 -9.39 4.40 -1.14
CA PRO A 258 -10.18 3.99 0.03
C PRO A 258 -10.01 4.91 1.24
N ASP A 259 -8.80 5.46 1.47
CA ASP A 259 -8.53 6.40 2.56
C ASP A 259 -9.33 7.70 2.42
N GLN A 260 -9.53 8.19 1.20
CA GLN A 260 -10.30 9.39 0.92
C GLN A 260 -11.81 9.14 1.11
N ILE A 261 -12.29 7.95 0.75
CA ILE A 261 -13.69 7.57 1.01
C ILE A 261 -13.93 7.44 2.52
N LYS A 262 -12.98 6.88 3.26
CA LYS A 262 -13.02 6.88 4.73
C LYS A 262 -13.11 8.31 5.29
N ALA A 263 -12.32 9.25 4.76
CA ALA A 263 -12.41 10.66 5.16
C ALA A 263 -13.79 11.27 4.85
N LEU A 264 -14.35 10.98 3.66
CA LEU A 264 -15.70 11.41 3.30
C LEU A 264 -16.77 10.87 4.28
N ARG A 265 -16.70 9.58 4.66
CA ARG A 265 -17.61 8.98 5.66
C ARG A 265 -17.54 9.74 6.99
N GLN A 266 -16.32 10.07 7.44
CA GLN A 266 -16.14 10.84 8.68
C GLN A 266 -16.70 12.26 8.57
N THR A 267 -16.53 12.93 7.43
CA THR A 267 -17.14 14.23 7.18
C THR A 267 -18.67 14.16 7.17
N ILE A 268 -19.26 13.13 6.55
CA ILE A 268 -20.72 12.92 6.58
C ILE A 268 -21.23 12.77 8.01
N LEU A 269 -20.58 11.95 8.83
CA LEU A 269 -20.94 11.76 10.23
C LEU A 269 -20.82 13.08 11.02
N ASN A 270 -19.75 13.84 10.80
CA ASN A 270 -19.54 15.11 11.47
C ASN A 270 -20.62 16.15 11.10
N LEU A 271 -20.98 16.26 9.82
CA LEU A 271 -22.05 17.14 9.35
C LEU A 271 -23.43 16.73 9.92
N ALA A 272 -23.67 15.42 10.04
CA ALA A 272 -24.91 14.87 10.58
C ALA A 272 -25.12 15.29 12.04
N VAL A 273 -24.13 15.05 12.91
CA VAL A 273 -24.23 15.30 14.36
C VAL A 273 -24.16 16.78 14.73
N ARG A 274 -23.69 17.65 13.83
CA ARG A 274 -23.69 19.11 13.99
C ARG A 274 -24.98 19.77 13.45
N GLY A 275 -25.95 19.00 12.97
CA GLY A 275 -27.19 19.54 12.40
C GLY A 275 -26.99 20.31 11.10
N LYS A 276 -25.91 20.05 10.37
CA LYS A 276 -25.58 20.71 9.09
C LYS A 276 -25.92 19.87 7.85
N LEU A 277 -26.40 18.64 8.06
CA LEU A 277 -26.74 17.72 6.97
C LEU A 277 -28.18 17.87 6.46
N VAL A 278 -29.11 18.34 7.30
CA VAL A 278 -30.53 18.53 6.98
C VAL A 278 -30.91 19.98 7.29
N GLU A 279 -31.53 20.66 6.33
CA GLU A 279 -31.98 22.05 6.49
C GLU A 279 -33.13 22.18 7.49
N GLY A 280 -33.17 23.31 8.22
CA GLY A 280 -34.25 23.66 9.13
C GLY A 280 -34.23 22.94 10.49
N THR A 281 -33.25 22.08 10.73
CA THR A 281 -33.11 21.37 12.00
C THR A 281 -32.72 22.34 13.12
N THR A 282 -33.53 22.39 14.18
CA THR A 282 -33.15 23.03 15.45
C THR A 282 -32.66 21.95 16.40
N ALA A 283 -31.50 22.12 17.04
CA ALA A 283 -30.95 21.13 17.95
C ALA A 283 -30.67 21.75 19.32
N LYS A 284 -31.02 21.02 20.39
CA LYS A 284 -30.75 21.43 21.76
C LYS A 284 -29.45 20.78 22.23
N ALA A 285 -28.53 21.57 22.79
CA ALA A 285 -27.36 21.04 23.47
C ALA A 285 -27.79 20.32 24.77
N ALA A 286 -27.32 19.10 24.98
CA ALA A 286 -27.59 18.29 26.15
C ALA A 286 -26.37 17.41 26.49
N SER A 287 -26.43 16.69 27.62
CA SER A 287 -25.49 15.62 27.93
C SER A 287 -26.13 14.28 27.55
N VAL A 288 -25.34 13.29 27.12
CA VAL A 288 -25.87 11.95 26.81
C VAL A 288 -26.60 11.35 28.01
N GLY A 289 -26.07 11.57 29.22
CA GLY A 289 -26.63 11.16 30.51
C GLY A 289 -28.06 11.65 30.77
N ASP A 290 -28.50 12.74 30.13
CA ASP A 290 -29.86 13.26 30.29
C ASP A 290 -30.91 12.30 29.67
N TYR A 291 -30.49 11.48 28.68
CA TYR A 291 -31.35 10.55 27.93
C TYR A 291 -30.96 9.09 28.08
N ARG A 292 -29.68 8.81 28.35
CA ARG A 292 -29.12 7.45 28.38
C ARG A 292 -28.16 7.27 29.54
N THR A 293 -28.35 6.22 30.32
CA THR A 293 -27.39 5.76 31.33
C THR A 293 -26.54 4.62 30.78
N LEU A 294 -25.26 4.54 31.16
CA LEU A 294 -24.37 3.48 30.73
C LEU A 294 -24.19 2.44 31.84
N GLN A 295 -24.98 1.37 31.77
CA GLN A 295 -24.88 0.26 32.71
C GLN A 295 -23.59 -0.52 32.46
N ASN A 296 -22.72 -0.57 33.47
CA ASN A 296 -21.53 -1.44 33.44
C ASN A 296 -21.89 -2.91 33.62
N GLY A 297 -21.19 -3.77 32.89
CA GLY A 297 -21.29 -5.21 33.06
C GLY A 297 -20.74 -5.73 34.37
N TYR A 298 -21.08 -6.98 34.66
CA TYR A 298 -20.76 -7.63 35.93
C TYR A 298 -19.33 -8.22 35.94
N ALA A 299 -18.68 -8.16 37.10
CA ALA A 299 -17.36 -8.75 37.32
C ALA A 299 -17.48 -10.25 37.68
N PHE A 300 -17.72 -11.09 36.67
CA PHE A 300 -17.79 -12.54 36.86
C PHE A 300 -16.41 -13.11 37.26
N LYS A 301 -16.37 -13.99 38.26
CA LYS A 301 -15.13 -14.64 38.69
C LYS A 301 -14.71 -15.67 37.62
N SER A 302 -13.42 -15.69 37.29
CA SER A 302 -12.86 -16.64 36.31
C SER A 302 -13.05 -18.10 36.72
N SER A 303 -13.10 -18.40 38.02
CA SER A 303 -13.41 -19.73 38.55
C SER A 303 -14.83 -20.21 38.25
N TRP A 304 -15.73 -19.33 37.78
CA TRP A 304 -17.07 -19.68 37.35
C TRP A 304 -17.18 -19.98 35.86
N PHE A 305 -16.10 -19.79 35.11
CA PHE A 305 -16.11 -19.98 33.67
C PHE A 305 -16.19 -21.47 33.32
N SER A 306 -16.86 -21.75 32.21
CA SER A 306 -17.14 -23.09 31.72
C SER A 306 -16.78 -23.21 30.25
N LYS A 307 -16.68 -24.46 29.76
CA LYS A 307 -16.40 -24.74 28.35
C LYS A 307 -17.60 -24.42 27.43
N SER A 308 -18.81 -24.41 27.97
CA SER A 308 -20.06 -24.22 27.23
C SER A 308 -21.15 -23.64 28.14
N GLY A 309 -22.09 -22.88 27.58
CA GLY A 309 -23.19 -22.25 28.30
C GLY A 309 -23.49 -20.88 27.74
N VAL A 310 -23.88 -19.94 28.59
CA VAL A 310 -24.21 -18.57 28.18
C VAL A 310 -22.94 -17.78 27.89
N ARG A 311 -22.89 -17.14 26.73
CA ARG A 311 -21.75 -16.32 26.30
C ARG A 311 -21.62 -15.06 27.15
N LEU A 312 -20.40 -14.73 27.56
CA LEU A 312 -20.09 -13.46 28.23
C LEU A 312 -19.53 -12.48 27.21
N LEU A 313 -20.22 -11.36 26.97
CA LEU A 313 -19.77 -10.33 26.05
C LEU A 313 -18.65 -9.51 26.70
N ARG A 314 -17.43 -9.63 26.17
CA ARG A 314 -16.23 -8.96 26.70
C ARG A 314 -15.76 -7.83 25.80
N ASN A 315 -14.88 -6.99 26.33
CA ASN A 315 -14.24 -5.92 25.57
C ASN A 315 -13.56 -6.41 24.27
N ALA A 316 -12.97 -7.61 24.28
CA ALA A 316 -12.31 -8.21 23.11
C ALA A 316 -13.29 -8.62 22.00
N ASN A 317 -14.56 -8.87 22.35
CA ASN A 317 -15.59 -9.31 21.42
C ASN A 317 -16.20 -8.14 20.64
N ILE A 318 -16.16 -6.92 21.16
CA ILE A 318 -16.76 -5.76 20.50
C ILE A 318 -15.77 -5.19 19.48
N GLY A 319 -16.19 -5.09 18.23
CA GLY A 319 -15.49 -4.42 17.13
C GLY A 319 -16.06 -3.03 16.86
N HIS A 320 -15.74 -2.49 15.69
CA HIS A 320 -16.38 -1.28 15.17
C HIS A 320 -17.61 -1.72 14.38
N ASP A 321 -18.81 -1.46 14.91
CA ASP A 321 -20.10 -1.83 14.33
C ASP A 321 -20.38 -3.35 14.26
N GLU A 322 -19.68 -4.16 15.06
CA GLU A 322 -19.88 -5.60 15.08
C GLU A 322 -19.53 -6.25 16.43
N ILE A 323 -20.15 -7.40 16.70
CA ILE A 323 -19.78 -8.30 17.79
C ILE A 323 -19.16 -9.56 17.18
N ARG A 324 -17.97 -9.92 17.65
CA ARG A 324 -17.21 -11.10 17.21
C ARG A 324 -16.99 -12.07 18.36
N TRP A 325 -17.51 -13.27 18.20
CA TRP A 325 -17.41 -14.36 19.18
C TRP A 325 -16.14 -15.20 19.00
N ASN A 326 -14.98 -14.54 18.94
CA ASN A 326 -13.68 -15.20 19.02
C ASN A 326 -13.28 -15.33 20.50
N ASP A 327 -12.59 -16.41 20.86
CA ASP A 327 -12.14 -16.70 22.23
C ASP A 327 -13.27 -16.54 23.28
N VAL A 328 -14.45 -17.10 23.00
CA VAL A 328 -15.63 -16.89 23.85
C VAL A 328 -15.43 -17.48 25.24
N VAL A 329 -15.91 -16.76 26.26
CA VAL A 329 -15.99 -17.26 27.63
C VAL A 329 -17.44 -17.50 27.97
N HIS A 330 -17.72 -18.64 28.60
CA HIS A 330 -19.08 -19.03 28.97
C HIS A 330 -19.28 -19.11 30.48
N LEU A 331 -20.50 -18.80 30.92
CA LEU A 331 -21.01 -19.13 32.24
C LEU A 331 -21.95 -20.35 32.13
N PRO A 332 -21.98 -21.27 33.11
CA PRO A 332 -22.94 -22.36 33.10
C PRO A 332 -24.39 -21.87 32.96
N GLU A 333 -25.18 -22.52 32.11
CA GLU A 333 -26.57 -22.13 31.79
C GLU A 333 -27.45 -21.99 33.05
N ALA A 334 -27.24 -22.87 34.03
CA ALA A 334 -27.96 -22.86 35.30
C ALA A 334 -27.85 -21.54 36.08
N ARG A 335 -26.81 -20.73 35.81
CA ARG A 335 -26.57 -19.46 36.49
C ARG A 335 -27.16 -18.25 35.76
N LEU A 336 -27.73 -18.42 34.56
CA LEU A 336 -28.29 -17.33 33.77
C LEU A 336 -29.34 -16.53 34.57
N SER A 337 -30.20 -17.24 35.30
CA SER A 337 -31.26 -16.64 36.11
C SER A 337 -30.74 -15.76 37.25
N GLU A 338 -29.53 -16.04 37.78
CA GLU A 338 -28.90 -15.23 38.82
C GLU A 338 -28.51 -13.82 38.33
N PHE A 339 -28.30 -13.66 37.01
CA PHE A 339 -27.73 -12.44 36.42
C PHE A 339 -28.69 -11.76 35.42
N GLY A 340 -30.00 -11.89 35.60
CA GLY A 340 -31.01 -11.32 34.71
C GLY A 340 -30.83 -9.82 34.41
N ARG A 341 -30.35 -9.03 35.38
CA ARG A 341 -30.04 -7.60 35.21
C ARG A 341 -28.96 -7.31 34.15
N PHE A 342 -28.07 -8.27 33.88
CA PHE A 342 -26.96 -8.14 32.92
C PHE A 342 -27.21 -8.92 31.63
N ARG A 343 -28.40 -9.51 31.47
CA ARG A 343 -28.81 -10.16 30.23
C ARG A 343 -28.95 -9.10 29.13
N LEU A 344 -28.30 -9.37 28.00
CA LEU A 344 -28.41 -8.56 26.80
C LEU A 344 -29.68 -8.93 26.03
N ASN A 345 -30.24 -7.95 25.34
CA ASN A 345 -31.39 -8.07 24.45
C ASN A 345 -31.00 -7.63 23.05
N GLU A 346 -31.76 -8.08 22.06
CA GLU A 346 -31.60 -7.62 20.68
C GLU A 346 -31.84 -6.11 20.61
N GLY A 347 -30.99 -5.40 19.87
CA GLY A 347 -31.00 -3.95 19.73
C GLY A 347 -30.16 -3.20 20.77
N ASP A 348 -29.73 -3.86 21.86
CA ASP A 348 -28.88 -3.22 22.88
C ASP A 348 -27.61 -2.63 22.25
N ILE A 349 -27.32 -1.35 22.53
CA ILE A 349 -26.08 -0.70 22.12
C ILE A 349 -25.02 -0.91 23.20
N VAL A 350 -23.92 -1.55 22.83
CA VAL A 350 -22.82 -1.90 23.73
C VAL A 350 -21.53 -1.20 23.32
N LEU A 351 -20.79 -0.69 24.31
CA LEU A 351 -19.56 0.07 24.14
C LEU A 351 -18.47 -0.52 25.05
N THR A 352 -17.27 -0.71 24.53
CA THR A 352 -16.12 -1.07 25.38
C THR A 352 -15.60 0.14 26.15
N LEU A 353 -15.26 -0.06 27.41
CA LEU A 353 -14.67 0.96 28.29
C LEU A 353 -13.14 0.89 28.33
N ASP A 354 -12.59 -0.25 27.92
CA ASP A 354 -11.15 -0.44 27.76
C ASP A 354 -10.79 -0.42 26.27
N ARG A 355 -9.80 0.41 25.92
CA ARG A 355 -9.41 0.67 24.53
C ARG A 355 -10.63 0.98 23.64
N PRO A 356 -11.42 2.03 23.96
CA PRO A 356 -12.66 2.36 23.24
C PRO A 356 -12.45 2.71 21.77
N PHE A 357 -11.25 3.14 21.39
CA PHE A 357 -10.92 3.56 20.03
C PHE A 357 -9.89 2.63 19.40
N ILE A 358 -10.15 2.22 18.17
CA ILE A 358 -9.24 1.45 17.31
C ILE A 358 -9.12 2.14 15.94
N THR A 359 -8.22 1.65 15.09
CA THR A 359 -7.95 2.22 13.76
C THR A 359 -9.19 2.33 12.88
N THR A 360 -10.15 1.41 13.03
CA THR A 360 -11.40 1.41 12.26
C THR A 360 -12.45 2.36 12.83
N GLY A 361 -12.41 2.68 14.12
CA GLY A 361 -13.34 3.61 14.77
C GLY A 361 -13.58 3.29 16.24
N THR A 362 -14.72 3.75 16.77
CA THR A 362 -15.18 3.42 18.12
C THR A 362 -15.59 1.96 18.20
N LYS A 363 -15.18 1.27 19.27
CA LYS A 363 -15.58 -0.10 19.57
C LYS A 363 -16.97 -0.12 20.22
N VAL A 364 -17.97 0.12 19.39
CA VAL A 364 -19.40 0.10 19.71
C VAL A 364 -20.11 -0.85 18.74
N ALA A 365 -21.12 -1.56 19.21
CA ALA A 365 -21.91 -2.46 18.38
C ALA A 365 -23.36 -2.55 18.86
N ARG A 366 -24.25 -3.03 17.98
CA ARG A 366 -25.60 -3.44 18.35
C ARG A 366 -25.65 -4.94 18.54
N VAL A 367 -26.36 -5.38 19.57
CA VAL A 367 -26.62 -6.80 19.83
C VAL A 367 -27.68 -7.30 18.84
N SER A 368 -27.35 -8.33 18.06
CA SER A 368 -28.26 -9.02 17.15
C SER A 368 -28.90 -10.25 17.81
N ALA A 369 -29.91 -10.85 17.16
CA ALA A 369 -30.48 -12.13 17.59
C ALA A 369 -29.41 -13.25 17.71
N ASP A 370 -28.41 -13.26 16.82
CA ASP A 370 -27.33 -14.25 16.80
C ASP A 370 -26.36 -14.11 17.98
N ASP A 371 -26.38 -12.96 18.67
CA ASP A 371 -25.56 -12.68 19.86
C ASP A 371 -26.21 -13.19 21.16
N LEU A 372 -27.45 -13.69 21.09
CA LEU A 372 -28.24 -14.12 22.24
C LEU A 372 -28.27 -15.64 22.42
N PRO A 373 -28.43 -16.16 23.65
CA PRO A 373 -28.33 -15.42 24.91
C PRO A 373 -26.88 -15.04 25.23
N SER A 374 -26.70 -13.85 25.80
CA SER A 374 -25.42 -13.39 26.32
C SER A 374 -25.57 -12.46 27.54
N LEU A 375 -24.51 -12.38 28.34
CA LEU A 375 -24.44 -11.53 29.53
C LEU A 375 -23.36 -10.46 29.36
N LEU A 376 -23.66 -9.26 29.84
CA LEU A 376 -22.76 -8.10 29.84
C LEU A 376 -21.63 -8.26 30.87
N LEU A 377 -20.38 -8.39 30.41
CA LEU A 377 -19.20 -8.50 31.27
C LEU A 377 -18.64 -7.12 31.66
N GLN A 378 -17.93 -7.04 32.79
CA GLN A 378 -17.17 -5.85 33.21
C GLN A 378 -16.34 -5.26 32.06
N ARG A 379 -16.14 -3.94 32.11
CA ARG A 379 -15.46 -3.14 31.08
C ARG A 379 -16.18 -3.08 29.73
N VAL A 380 -17.40 -3.58 29.67
CA VAL A 380 -18.39 -3.29 28.63
C VAL A 380 -19.56 -2.57 29.27
N GLY A 381 -20.00 -1.48 28.65
CA GLY A 381 -21.20 -0.74 29.02
C GLY A 381 -22.34 -1.00 28.03
N ARG A 382 -23.57 -1.09 28.52
CA ARG A 382 -24.78 -1.03 27.71
C ARG A 382 -25.52 0.28 27.96
N PHE A 383 -25.96 0.95 26.91
CA PHE A 383 -26.84 2.12 27.05
C PHE A 383 -28.26 1.68 27.41
N ILE A 384 -28.83 2.31 28.43
CA ILE A 384 -30.22 2.13 28.88
C ILE A 384 -30.92 3.48 28.80
N GLU A 385 -32.15 3.48 28.30
CA GLU A 385 -33.00 4.66 28.31
C GLU A 385 -33.21 5.20 29.73
N ALA A 386 -32.82 6.45 29.94
CA ALA A 386 -33.11 7.22 31.15
C ALA A 386 -34.32 8.12 30.96
N SER A 387 -34.42 8.75 29.77
CA SER A 387 -35.51 9.61 29.35
C SER A 387 -35.77 9.47 27.85
N PRO A 388 -37.02 9.61 27.37
CA PRO A 388 -37.33 9.58 25.95
C PRO A 388 -36.80 10.83 25.23
N GLY A 389 -36.77 10.78 23.89
CA GLY A 389 -36.42 11.94 23.04
C GLY A 389 -35.06 11.86 22.38
N LEU A 390 -34.29 10.80 22.65
CA LEU A 390 -33.11 10.42 21.89
C LEU A 390 -33.41 9.10 21.19
N ASP A 391 -33.28 9.07 19.87
CA ASP A 391 -33.42 7.88 19.05
C ASP A 391 -32.14 7.03 19.11
N ASP A 392 -32.28 5.71 19.14
CA ASP A 392 -31.14 4.81 19.29
C ASP A 392 -30.26 4.77 18.03
N ASP A 393 -30.81 4.93 16.83
CA ASP A 393 -30.03 5.03 15.59
C ASP A 393 -29.25 6.33 15.51
N TYR A 394 -29.86 7.43 15.94
CA TYR A 394 -29.17 8.70 16.06
C TYR A 394 -28.06 8.65 17.12
N LEU A 395 -28.30 8.04 18.29
CA LEU A 395 -27.28 7.80 19.30
C LEU A 395 -26.12 6.97 18.76
N PHE A 396 -26.41 5.87 18.08
CA PHE A 396 -25.39 4.97 17.52
C PHE A 396 -24.51 5.67 16.48
N LEU A 397 -25.14 6.47 15.60
CA LEU A 397 -24.46 7.33 14.64
C LEU A 397 -23.56 8.35 15.35
N TRP A 398 -24.05 8.98 16.42
CA TRP A 398 -23.29 9.97 17.19
C TRP A 398 -22.07 9.36 17.90
N ILE A 399 -22.18 8.17 18.50
CA ILE A 399 -21.06 7.46 19.15
C ILE A 399 -19.95 7.12 18.14
N ASN A 400 -20.32 6.86 16.88
CA ASN A 400 -19.37 6.59 15.80
C ASN A 400 -18.79 7.85 15.14
N SER A 401 -19.21 9.04 15.56
CA SER A 401 -18.76 10.31 14.98
C SER A 401 -17.46 10.82 15.62
N PRO A 402 -16.66 11.64 14.90
CA PRO A 402 -15.53 12.36 15.49
C PRO A 402 -15.92 13.20 16.71
N HIS A 403 -17.14 13.72 16.74
CA HIS A 403 -17.64 14.56 17.84
C HIS A 403 -17.69 13.83 19.18
N PHE A 404 -17.96 12.52 19.20
CA PHE A 404 -17.85 11.73 20.42
C PHE A 404 -16.38 11.50 20.78
N ASN A 405 -15.56 11.10 19.80
CA ASN A 405 -14.16 10.75 20.00
C ASN A 405 -13.35 11.93 20.55
N ASP A 406 -13.56 13.13 20.04
CA ASP A 406 -12.83 14.35 20.41
C ASP A 406 -13.17 14.84 21.84
N GLN A 407 -14.33 14.43 22.38
CA GLN A 407 -14.76 14.81 23.74
C GLN A 407 -14.26 13.86 24.82
N ILE A 408 -13.84 12.66 24.43
CA ILE A 408 -13.46 11.61 25.36
C ILE A 408 -11.94 11.49 25.33
N ASP A 409 -11.28 12.05 26.35
CA ASP A 409 -9.88 11.77 26.62
C ASP A 409 -9.77 10.48 27.46
N PRO A 410 -9.35 9.34 26.89
CA PRO A 410 -9.16 8.13 27.65
C PRO A 410 -7.90 8.27 28.52
N GLY A 411 -8.10 8.35 29.84
CA GLY A 411 -7.01 8.24 30.80
C GLY A 411 -6.19 6.96 30.56
N ARG A 412 -4.90 6.97 30.88
CA ARG A 412 -4.01 5.81 30.66
C ARG A 412 -3.64 5.15 31.99
N SER A 413 -3.87 3.85 32.11
CA SER A 413 -3.34 3.02 33.21
C SER A 413 -2.52 1.88 32.62
N ASN A 414 -1.25 1.76 33.03
CA ASN A 414 -0.30 0.79 32.44
C ASN A 414 -0.24 0.84 30.90
N GLY A 415 -0.36 2.04 30.33
CA GLY A 415 -0.38 2.26 28.87
C GLY A 415 -1.69 1.90 28.16
N VAL A 416 -2.70 1.40 28.89
CA VAL A 416 -4.02 1.08 28.31
C VAL A 416 -4.97 2.28 28.48
N PRO A 417 -5.60 2.76 27.38
CA PRO A 417 -6.63 3.79 27.45
C PRO A 417 -7.93 3.24 28.06
N HIS A 418 -8.48 3.96 29.04
CA HIS A 418 -9.71 3.61 29.76
C HIS A 418 -10.66 4.80 29.83
N ILE A 419 -11.96 4.52 29.69
CA ILE A 419 -13.05 5.51 29.86
C ILE A 419 -14.03 5.00 30.91
N SER A 420 -14.67 5.92 31.63
CA SER A 420 -15.70 5.61 32.62
C SER A 420 -17.10 5.92 32.10
N SER A 421 -18.12 5.27 32.65
CA SER A 421 -19.54 5.55 32.35
C SER A 421 -19.88 7.02 32.54
N LYS A 422 -19.35 7.64 33.61
CA LYS A 422 -19.56 9.07 33.89
C LYS A 422 -18.99 9.98 32.82
N GLN A 423 -17.83 9.63 32.24
CA GLN A 423 -17.26 10.40 31.12
C GLN A 423 -18.15 10.29 29.87
N VAL A 424 -18.64 9.08 29.56
CA VAL A 424 -19.55 8.86 28.43
C VAL A 424 -20.87 9.60 28.62
N GLU A 425 -21.47 9.52 29.81
CA GLU A 425 -22.72 10.20 30.15
C GLU A 425 -22.56 11.74 30.17
N ALA A 426 -21.39 12.26 30.54
CA ALA A 426 -21.12 13.70 30.55
C ALA A 426 -20.87 14.30 29.16
N ALA A 427 -20.60 13.47 28.15
CA ALA A 427 -20.33 13.92 26.79
C ALA A 427 -21.51 14.70 26.22
N LYS A 428 -21.22 15.76 25.47
CA LYS A 428 -22.21 16.68 24.91
C LYS A 428 -22.73 16.20 23.58
N ILE A 429 -24.04 16.22 23.44
CA ILE A 429 -24.77 15.83 22.23
C ILE A 429 -25.76 16.93 21.86
N PHE A 430 -25.89 17.19 20.56
CA PHE A 430 -26.97 18.01 20.02
C PHE A 430 -28.15 17.10 19.69
N VAL A 431 -29.30 17.35 20.34
CA VAL A 431 -30.50 16.54 20.20
C VAL A 431 -31.55 17.34 19.42
N PRO A 432 -31.76 17.03 18.12
CA PRO A 432 -32.84 17.61 17.35
C PRO A 432 -34.18 16.90 17.65
N PRO A 433 -35.33 17.41 17.18
CA PRO A 433 -36.60 16.70 17.26
C PRO A 433 -36.51 15.28 16.69
N LEU A 434 -37.27 14.32 17.25
CA LEU A 434 -37.23 12.92 16.81
C LEU A 434 -37.42 12.74 15.30
N ALA A 435 -38.33 13.50 14.70
CA ALA A 435 -38.54 13.49 13.25
C ALA A 435 -37.28 13.87 12.46
N ASP A 436 -36.51 14.85 12.95
CA ASP A 436 -35.25 15.26 12.32
C ASP A 436 -34.12 14.26 12.62
N GLN A 437 -34.10 13.62 13.80
CA GLN A 437 -33.17 12.51 14.08
C GLN A 437 -33.35 11.39 13.04
N HIS A 438 -34.59 10.96 12.78
CA HIS A 438 -34.90 9.95 11.76
C HIS A 438 -34.51 10.41 10.34
N ARG A 439 -34.77 11.67 9.98
CA ARG A 439 -34.34 12.23 8.69
C ARG A 439 -32.82 12.24 8.53
N ILE A 440 -32.09 12.59 9.60
CA ILE A 440 -30.61 12.58 9.62
C ILE A 440 -30.10 11.15 9.44
N VAL A 441 -30.61 10.19 10.22
CA VAL A 441 -30.24 8.77 10.12
C VAL A 441 -30.47 8.25 8.70
N ALA A 442 -31.66 8.49 8.13
CA ALA A 442 -31.98 8.07 6.77
C ALA A 442 -31.03 8.70 5.72
N LYS A 443 -30.71 9.99 5.87
CA LYS A 443 -29.79 10.70 4.96
C LYS A 443 -28.37 10.17 5.06
N VAL A 444 -27.87 9.92 6.27
CA VAL A 444 -26.54 9.32 6.47
C VAL A 444 -26.51 7.92 5.89
N GLY A 445 -27.53 7.09 6.12
CA GLY A 445 -27.62 5.76 5.50
C GLY A 445 -27.52 5.81 3.97
N ALA A 446 -28.26 6.71 3.33
CA ALA A 446 -28.21 6.90 1.88
C ALA A 446 -26.81 7.31 1.37
N LEU A 447 -26.11 8.19 2.12
CA LEU A 447 -24.76 8.65 1.77
C LEU A 447 -23.69 7.58 2.04
N MET A 448 -23.83 6.80 3.12
CA MET A 448 -22.95 5.66 3.40
C MET A 448 -23.08 4.59 2.33
N ALA A 449 -24.30 4.28 1.89
CA ALA A 449 -24.53 3.38 0.76
C ALA A 449 -23.92 3.89 -0.56
N LEU A 450 -23.85 5.21 -0.76
CA LEU A 450 -23.11 5.80 -1.87
C LEU A 450 -21.60 5.58 -1.71
N CYS A 451 -21.05 5.79 -0.52
CA CYS A 451 -19.65 5.50 -0.24
C CYS A 451 -19.31 4.02 -0.49
N ASP A 452 -20.18 3.08 -0.10
CA ASP A 452 -20.01 1.64 -0.36
C ASP A 452 -19.94 1.36 -1.87
N ARG A 453 -20.83 1.97 -2.67
CA ARG A 453 -20.81 1.85 -4.14
C ARG A 453 -19.53 2.43 -4.75
N LEU A 454 -19.05 3.56 -4.24
CA LEU A 454 -17.80 4.19 -4.69
C LEU A 454 -16.60 3.30 -4.38
N GLU A 455 -16.51 2.72 -3.18
CA GLU A 455 -15.47 1.77 -2.79
C GLU A 455 -15.50 0.52 -3.67
N GLY A 456 -16.68 -0.07 -3.90
CA GLY A 456 -16.85 -1.21 -4.79
C GLY A 456 -16.46 -0.89 -6.25
N GLY A 457 -16.83 0.29 -6.75
CA GLY A 457 -16.44 0.77 -8.07
C GLY A 457 -14.92 0.94 -8.22
N LEU A 458 -14.26 1.48 -7.19
CA LEU A 458 -12.80 1.63 -7.18
C LEU A 458 -12.09 0.27 -7.21
N ALA A 459 -12.54 -0.68 -6.39
CA ALA A 459 -11.98 -2.04 -6.39
C ALA A 459 -12.08 -2.71 -7.77
N SER A 460 -13.22 -2.51 -8.45
CA SER A 460 -13.43 -2.99 -9.81
C SER A 460 -12.47 -2.32 -10.81
N VAL A 461 -12.32 -0.99 -10.80
CA VAL A 461 -11.41 -0.26 -11.71
C VAL A 461 -9.96 -0.70 -11.52
N VAL A 462 -9.51 -0.86 -10.28
CA VAL A 462 -8.15 -1.35 -9.97
C VAL A 462 -7.96 -2.77 -10.51
N GLY A 463 -8.95 -3.65 -10.32
CA GLY A 463 -8.94 -5.01 -10.87
C GLY A 463 -8.83 -5.05 -12.39
N HIS A 464 -9.66 -4.27 -13.10
CA HIS A 464 -9.65 -4.20 -14.56
C HIS A 464 -8.33 -3.68 -15.11
N ARG A 465 -7.76 -2.63 -14.51
CA ARG A 465 -6.45 -2.08 -14.91
C ARG A 465 -5.33 -3.09 -14.72
N ARG A 466 -5.35 -3.87 -13.63
CA ARG A 466 -4.38 -4.94 -13.40
C ARG A 466 -4.50 -6.05 -14.46
N GLN A 467 -5.72 -6.49 -14.77
CA GLN A 467 -5.95 -7.50 -15.80
C GLN A 467 -5.51 -7.02 -17.19
N LEU A 468 -5.78 -5.75 -17.54
CA LEU A 468 -5.31 -5.16 -18.79
C LEU A 468 -3.77 -5.12 -18.85
N LEU A 469 -3.10 -4.76 -17.75
CA LEU A 469 -1.63 -4.81 -17.65
C LEU A 469 -1.11 -6.24 -17.88
N ASP A 470 -1.74 -7.22 -17.22
CA ASP A 470 -1.38 -8.63 -17.36
C ASP A 470 -1.51 -9.11 -18.80
N ALA A 471 -2.63 -8.76 -19.46
CA ALA A 471 -2.89 -9.11 -20.85
C ALA A 471 -1.88 -8.47 -21.82
N LEU A 472 -1.60 -7.17 -21.68
CA LEU A 472 -0.66 -6.46 -22.55
C LEU A 472 0.77 -6.98 -22.39
N LEU A 473 1.20 -7.27 -21.15
CA LEU A 473 2.52 -7.85 -20.91
C LEU A 473 2.62 -9.28 -21.46
N ALA A 474 1.57 -10.09 -21.31
CA ALA A 474 1.54 -11.44 -21.86
C ALA A 474 1.58 -11.43 -23.39
N GLU A 475 0.75 -10.63 -24.05
CA GLU A 475 0.71 -10.46 -25.51
C GLU A 475 2.10 -10.08 -26.05
N ALA A 476 2.80 -9.18 -25.37
CA ALA A 476 4.12 -8.71 -25.80
C ALA A 476 5.26 -9.74 -25.55
N LEU A 477 5.07 -10.70 -24.62
CA LEU A 477 6.03 -11.79 -24.36
C LEU A 477 5.85 -13.00 -25.29
N MET A 478 4.63 -13.22 -25.80
CA MET A 478 4.32 -14.35 -26.66
C MET A 478 5.04 -14.23 -28.03
N PRO A 479 5.71 -15.29 -28.51
CA PRO A 479 6.32 -15.29 -29.84
C PRO A 479 5.21 -15.29 -30.90
N GLY A 480 5.01 -14.14 -31.54
CA GLY A 480 4.33 -13.94 -32.82
C GLY A 480 3.24 -14.95 -33.23
N GLU A 481 2.05 -14.85 -32.64
CA GLU A 481 0.81 -15.27 -33.32
C GLU A 481 0.15 -14.09 -34.07
N ALA A 482 0.97 -13.22 -34.67
CA ALA A 482 0.48 -12.16 -35.55
C ALA A 482 0.05 -12.68 -36.95
N SER A 483 -0.33 -13.96 -37.09
CA SER A 483 -0.69 -14.57 -38.37
C SER A 483 -1.99 -15.37 -38.36
N ARG A 484 -2.84 -15.29 -37.31
CA ARG A 484 -4.11 -16.06 -37.28
C ARG A 484 -5.39 -15.28 -36.99
N LEU A 485 -5.35 -13.95 -36.94
CA LEU A 485 -6.57 -13.14 -36.76
C LEU A 485 -6.88 -12.18 -37.92
N GLU A 486 -6.11 -12.21 -39.02
CA GLU A 486 -6.51 -11.55 -40.29
C GLU A 486 -7.11 -12.54 -41.32
N ALA A 487 -7.30 -13.81 -40.93
CA ALA A 487 -7.90 -14.84 -41.80
C ALA A 487 -9.23 -15.42 -41.25
N ALA A 488 -9.88 -14.71 -40.33
CA ALA A 488 -11.24 -15.04 -39.89
C ALA A 488 -12.01 -13.73 -39.67
N GLU A 489 -12.57 -13.24 -40.79
CA GLU A 489 -13.77 -12.39 -40.97
C GLU A 489 -13.95 -11.13 -40.10
#